data_AF-A0A7C1B2M0-F1
#
_entry.id   AF-A0A7C1B2M0-F1
#
_cell.length_a   1.000
_cell.length_b   1.000
_cell.length_c   1.000
_cell.angle_alpha   90.00
_cell.angle_beta   90.00
_cell.angle_gamma   90.00
#
_symmetry.space_group_name_H-M   'P 1'
#
loop_
_entity.id
_entity.type
_entity.pdbx_description
1 polymer ?
#
loop_
_entity_poly.entity_id
_entity_poly.type
_entity_poly.pdbx_seq_one_letter_code
_entity_poly.pdbx_strand_id
1 'polypeptide(L)'
;MRKYVDLPLHGGKAPYWLVKRMKGLAAEIFKIMISDFGTEECLRRIADPYWFQALSCVLGFDWHSSGTTTVVCGVLNDVFTSEFGILGAGGKGRGKKTLQEIEEKSGSLGLSENKIETLKYASKMTAKVDSSCIQDFYSIYHHTIFFDENGRWCVVQQGMNLEKRYARRYQWYSTSNFVNDPENKVSGKKEKDVLNLIDKKSENVRKTNLDLVKTDINKVKTELERLSVPKYQKTLDKWTGEKIMRYSSMPLYRLPKKVNWNALKKAYEYDPKNFEELISVEGIGGATLRGLTLVSDLIYGEEPSWKDPVKYSFAYGGKDGVPYPVDREAMDKSISFLHDIVENIENREKKKALERLKNFSVKKK
;
A
#
# COMPACT_ATOMS: atom_id res chain seq x y z
N MET A 1 -17.60 -3.88 -28.18
CA MET A 1 -17.83 -3.23 -26.87
C MET A 1 -16.55 -3.40 -26.05
N ARG A 2 -15.79 -2.32 -25.80
CA ARG A 2 -14.45 -2.37 -25.18
C ARG A 2 -14.59 -2.62 -23.66
N LYS A 3 -14.16 -3.80 -23.18
CA LYS A 3 -14.13 -4.19 -21.76
C LYS A 3 -12.69 -4.03 -21.25
N TYR A 4 -12.33 -2.84 -20.78
CA TYR A 4 -11.09 -2.60 -20.05
C TYR A 4 -11.45 -2.21 -18.63
N VAL A 5 -10.69 -2.72 -17.65
CA VAL A 5 -10.97 -2.56 -16.22
C VAL A 5 -9.91 -1.66 -15.61
N ASP A 6 -10.36 -0.72 -14.78
CA ASP A 6 -9.50 0.33 -14.25
C ASP A 6 -9.95 0.71 -12.82
N LEU A 7 -9.06 1.38 -12.06
CA LEU A 7 -9.39 2.11 -10.83
C LEU A 7 -9.46 3.63 -11.11
N PRO A 8 -10.38 4.10 -11.97
CA PRO A 8 -10.49 5.52 -12.28
C PRO A 8 -10.96 6.31 -11.05
N LEU A 9 -10.57 7.58 -10.98
CA LEU A 9 -11.05 8.47 -9.94
C LEU A 9 -12.51 8.85 -10.19
N HIS A 10 -13.40 8.27 -9.38
CA HIS A 10 -14.80 8.66 -9.30
C HIS A 10 -15.05 9.63 -8.14
N GLY A 11 -15.87 10.65 -8.42
CA GLY A 11 -16.44 11.51 -7.39
C GLY A 11 -17.68 10.88 -6.76
N GLY A 12 -18.04 11.34 -5.57
CA GLY A 12 -19.24 10.90 -4.84
C GLY A 12 -18.96 10.09 -3.59
N LYS A 13 -20.01 9.84 -2.81
CA LYS A 13 -19.99 9.03 -1.60
C LYS A 13 -20.90 7.82 -1.79
N ALA A 14 -20.46 6.65 -1.34
CA ALA A 14 -21.31 5.47 -1.31
C ALA A 14 -22.62 5.78 -0.55
N PRO A 15 -23.80 5.46 -1.09
CA PRO A 15 -25.06 5.68 -0.40
C PRO A 15 -25.11 4.97 0.94
N TYR A 16 -25.65 5.63 1.96
CA TYR A 16 -25.70 5.07 3.32
C TYR A 16 -26.41 3.70 3.37
N TRP A 17 -27.51 3.54 2.61
CA TRP A 17 -28.25 2.28 2.55
C TRP A 17 -27.39 1.12 2.02
N LEU A 18 -26.49 1.39 1.06
CA LEU A 18 -25.61 0.38 0.48
C LEU A 18 -24.56 -0.01 1.51
N VAL A 19 -23.88 0.98 2.12
CA VAL A 19 -22.88 0.75 3.17
C VAL A 19 -23.47 -0.05 4.34
N LYS A 20 -24.71 0.24 4.75
CA LYS A 20 -25.40 -0.53 5.81
C LYS A 20 -25.56 -2.00 5.43
N ARG A 21 -25.94 -2.31 4.19
CA ARG A 21 -26.06 -3.69 3.69
C ARG A 21 -24.70 -4.37 3.57
N MET A 22 -23.69 -3.65 3.07
CA MET A 22 -22.31 -4.14 2.98
C MET A 22 -21.78 -4.58 4.35
N LYS A 23 -22.02 -3.78 5.41
CA LYS A 23 -21.63 -4.14 6.77
C LYS A 23 -22.27 -5.43 7.26
N GLY A 24 -23.58 -5.60 7.02
CA GLY A 24 -24.29 -6.82 7.41
C GLY A 24 -23.71 -8.06 6.72
N LEU A 25 -23.50 -7.99 5.40
CA LEU A 25 -22.93 -9.10 4.63
C LEU A 25 -21.47 -9.38 5.01
N ALA A 26 -20.64 -8.33 5.13
CA ALA A 26 -19.24 -8.47 5.55
C ALA A 26 -19.13 -9.12 6.93
N ALA A 27 -19.99 -8.76 7.88
CA ALA A 27 -20.00 -9.38 9.21
C ALA A 27 -20.24 -10.89 9.14
N GLU A 28 -21.20 -11.35 8.33
CA GLU A 28 -21.46 -12.79 8.18
C GLU A 28 -20.34 -13.53 7.44
N ILE A 29 -19.78 -12.94 6.37
CA ILE A 29 -18.62 -13.49 5.66
C ILE A 29 -17.45 -13.69 6.61
N PHE A 30 -17.06 -12.64 7.35
CA PHE A 30 -15.89 -12.72 8.22
C PHE A 30 -16.14 -13.55 9.47
N LYS A 31 -17.38 -13.67 9.99
CA LYS A 31 -17.69 -14.63 11.05
C LYS A 31 -17.41 -16.07 10.63
N ILE A 32 -17.80 -16.45 9.41
CA ILE A 32 -17.49 -17.78 8.87
C ILE A 32 -16.00 -17.92 8.64
N MET A 33 -15.36 -16.94 7.99
CA MET A 33 -13.93 -17.02 7.70
C MET A 33 -13.08 -17.16 8.97
N ILE A 34 -13.38 -16.42 10.03
CA ILE A 34 -12.64 -16.49 11.28
C ILE A 34 -12.92 -17.80 12.01
N SER A 35 -14.17 -18.27 12.00
CA SER A 35 -14.56 -19.58 12.54
C SER A 35 -13.79 -20.73 11.88
N ASP A 36 -13.64 -20.69 10.56
CA ASP A 36 -13.21 -21.86 9.79
C ASP A 36 -11.70 -21.80 9.43
N PHE A 37 -11.12 -20.60 9.33
CA PHE A 37 -9.73 -20.38 8.90
C PHE A 37 -8.91 -19.49 9.85
N GLY A 38 -9.53 -18.87 10.86
CA GLY A 38 -8.87 -17.98 11.81
C GLY A 38 -8.59 -16.57 11.29
N THR A 39 -8.07 -15.73 12.19
CA THR A 39 -7.80 -14.32 11.92
C THR A 39 -6.64 -14.11 10.95
N GLU A 40 -5.66 -15.01 10.94
CA GLU A 40 -4.50 -14.93 10.04
C GLU A 40 -4.90 -15.00 8.57
N GLU A 41 -5.71 -15.99 8.21
CA GLU A 41 -6.14 -16.18 6.82
C GLU A 41 -6.98 -14.98 6.38
N CYS A 42 -7.81 -14.41 7.27
CA CYS A 42 -8.54 -13.18 6.99
C CYS A 42 -7.61 -12.01 6.64
N LEU A 43 -6.55 -11.79 7.42
CA LEU A 43 -5.56 -10.75 7.16
C LEU A 43 -4.79 -10.99 5.85
N ARG A 44 -4.38 -12.23 5.57
CA ARG A 44 -3.72 -12.61 4.30
C ARG A 44 -4.61 -12.34 3.09
N ARG A 45 -5.89 -12.64 3.21
CA ARG A 45 -6.89 -12.42 2.16
C ARG A 45 -7.17 -10.94 1.92
N ILE A 46 -7.28 -10.14 2.99
CA ILE A 46 -7.40 -8.68 2.86
C ILE A 46 -6.14 -8.08 2.19
N ALA A 47 -4.95 -8.63 2.47
CA ALA A 47 -3.71 -8.24 1.81
C ALA A 47 -3.63 -8.70 0.35
N ASP A 48 -4.47 -9.65 -0.09
CA ASP A 48 -4.46 -10.14 -1.46
C ASP A 48 -5.27 -9.24 -2.41
N PRO A 49 -4.68 -8.77 -3.52
CA PRO A 49 -5.36 -7.85 -4.42
C PRO A 49 -6.58 -8.43 -5.14
N TYR A 50 -6.52 -9.68 -5.59
CA TYR A 50 -7.63 -10.29 -6.31
C TYR A 50 -8.76 -10.60 -5.36
N TRP A 51 -8.44 -11.15 -4.20
CA TRP A 51 -9.45 -11.44 -3.18
C TRP A 51 -10.12 -10.18 -2.66
N PHE A 52 -9.36 -9.13 -2.36
CA PHE A 52 -9.93 -7.85 -1.92
C PHE A 52 -10.85 -7.24 -2.98
N GLN A 53 -10.49 -7.37 -4.26
CA GLN A 53 -11.33 -6.90 -5.36
C GLN A 53 -12.62 -7.74 -5.48
N ALA A 54 -12.52 -9.07 -5.36
CA ALA A 54 -13.67 -9.96 -5.38
C ALA A 54 -14.61 -9.69 -4.19
N LEU A 55 -14.07 -9.43 -3.00
CA LEU A 55 -14.84 -9.03 -1.82
C LEU A 55 -15.66 -7.76 -2.10
N SER A 56 -15.08 -6.75 -2.75
CA SER A 56 -15.82 -5.54 -3.13
C SER A 56 -17.05 -5.84 -3.98
N CYS A 57 -16.89 -6.71 -4.98
CA CYS A 57 -17.97 -7.12 -5.86
C CYS A 57 -19.06 -7.90 -5.11
N VAL A 58 -18.66 -8.83 -4.24
CA VAL A 58 -19.58 -9.63 -3.40
C VAL A 58 -20.37 -8.75 -2.44
N LEU A 59 -19.76 -7.70 -1.91
CA LEU A 59 -20.44 -6.72 -1.07
C LEU A 59 -21.41 -5.81 -1.88
N GLY A 60 -21.52 -6.01 -3.19
CA GLY A 60 -22.40 -5.22 -4.06
C GLY A 60 -21.88 -3.81 -4.32
N PHE A 61 -20.59 -3.57 -4.10
CA PHE A 61 -19.94 -2.32 -4.48
C PHE A 61 -19.36 -2.41 -5.88
N ASP A 62 -19.15 -1.25 -6.50
CA ASP A 62 -18.64 -1.15 -7.86
C ASP A 62 -17.29 -1.88 -8.01
N TRP A 63 -17.12 -2.51 -9.16
CA TRP A 63 -15.90 -3.23 -9.54
C TRP A 63 -14.89 -2.32 -10.26
N HIS A 64 -15.31 -1.11 -10.64
CA HIS A 64 -14.52 -0.14 -11.42
C HIS A 64 -14.43 1.22 -10.75
N SER A 65 -14.01 1.25 -9.48
CA SER A 65 -13.96 2.52 -8.77
C SER A 65 -12.75 2.65 -7.86
N SER A 66 -12.12 3.83 -7.89
CA SER A 66 -11.21 4.23 -6.81
C SER A 66 -11.90 4.19 -5.44
N GLY A 67 -13.24 4.29 -5.40
CA GLY A 67 -14.05 4.17 -4.20
C GLY A 67 -13.96 2.79 -3.54
N THR A 68 -13.72 1.72 -4.32
CA THR A 68 -13.69 0.32 -3.85
C THR A 68 -12.82 0.15 -2.61
N THR A 69 -11.56 0.55 -2.68
CA THR A 69 -10.63 0.45 -1.55
C THR A 69 -11.13 1.22 -0.34
N THR A 70 -11.48 2.50 -0.52
CA THR A 70 -11.86 3.36 0.60
C THR A 70 -13.17 2.93 1.28
N VAL A 71 -14.14 2.43 0.51
CA VAL A 71 -15.44 2.02 1.02
C VAL A 71 -15.34 0.66 1.67
N VAL A 72 -14.68 -0.32 1.03
CA VAL A 72 -14.47 -1.65 1.63
C VAL A 72 -13.67 -1.52 2.92
N CYS A 73 -12.55 -0.78 2.93
CA CYS A 73 -11.80 -0.55 4.17
C CYS A 73 -12.63 0.14 5.26
N GLY A 74 -13.50 1.09 4.87
CA GLY A 74 -14.44 1.71 5.81
C GLY A 74 -15.47 0.74 6.38
N VAL A 75 -16.03 -0.14 5.53
CA VAL A 75 -16.95 -1.21 5.96
C VAL A 75 -16.25 -2.16 6.91
N LEU A 76 -15.04 -2.61 6.59
CA LEU A 76 -14.25 -3.51 7.44
C LEU A 76 -13.87 -2.86 8.77
N ASN A 77 -13.45 -1.60 8.77
CA ASN A 77 -13.17 -0.85 10.02
C ASN A 77 -14.38 -0.77 10.96
N ASP A 78 -15.59 -0.74 10.40
CA ASP A 78 -16.84 -0.66 11.17
C ASP A 78 -17.35 -2.05 11.60
N VAL A 79 -16.97 -3.12 10.88
CA VAL A 79 -17.38 -4.51 11.15
C VAL A 79 -16.44 -5.20 12.13
N PHE A 80 -15.14 -4.95 12.00
CA PHE A 80 -14.12 -5.56 12.84
C PHE A 80 -14.11 -4.93 14.24
N THR A 81 -14.47 -5.76 15.21
CA THR A 81 -14.48 -5.46 16.64
C THR A 81 -13.61 -6.48 17.38
N SER A 82 -13.41 -6.27 18.69
CA SER A 82 -12.68 -7.24 19.52
C SER A 82 -13.31 -8.64 19.51
N GLU A 83 -14.61 -8.76 19.24
CA GLU A 83 -15.30 -10.07 19.10
C GLU A 83 -14.84 -10.86 17.87
N PHE A 84 -14.37 -10.17 16.81
CA PHE A 84 -13.78 -10.81 15.64
C PHE A 84 -12.30 -11.15 15.86
N GLY A 85 -11.68 -10.69 16.95
CA GLY A 85 -10.23 -10.81 17.16
C GLY A 85 -9.39 -10.01 16.16
N ILE A 86 -10.03 -9.12 15.37
CA ILE A 86 -9.40 -8.23 14.38
C ILE A 86 -9.92 -6.82 14.63
N LEU A 87 -9.05 -5.83 14.54
CA LEU A 87 -9.40 -4.42 14.57
C LEU A 87 -8.76 -3.70 13.39
N GLY A 88 -9.39 -2.61 12.95
CA GLY A 88 -8.86 -1.75 11.90
C GLY A 88 -8.63 -0.32 12.39
N ALA A 89 -7.57 0.32 11.94
CA ALA A 89 -7.21 1.71 12.25
C ALA A 89 -6.90 2.51 10.98
N GLY A 90 -7.22 3.80 10.99
CA GLY A 90 -7.00 4.70 9.87
C GLY A 90 -8.21 4.82 8.94
N GLY A 91 -7.94 5.08 7.67
CA GLY A 91 -8.95 5.31 6.64
C GLY A 91 -8.63 6.51 5.74
N LYS A 92 -9.63 6.91 4.95
CA LYS A 92 -9.50 8.02 3.99
C LYS A 92 -9.23 9.32 4.75
N GLY A 93 -8.09 9.98 4.47
CA GLY A 93 -7.70 11.23 5.12
C GLY A 93 -7.33 11.10 6.61
N ARG A 94 -7.19 9.89 7.16
CA ARG A 94 -6.92 9.65 8.59
C ARG A 94 -5.47 9.26 8.91
N GLY A 95 -4.53 9.41 7.96
CA GLY A 95 -3.14 8.97 8.13
C GLY A 95 -2.48 9.46 9.43
N LYS A 96 -2.69 10.73 9.82
CA LYS A 96 -2.13 11.29 11.07
C LYS A 96 -2.71 10.70 12.36
N LYS A 97 -3.94 10.17 12.31
CA LYS A 97 -4.64 9.60 13.47
C LYS A 97 -4.46 8.08 13.59
N THR A 98 -3.86 7.45 12.58
CA THR A 98 -3.78 5.98 12.54
C THR A 98 -2.99 5.42 13.72
N LEU A 99 -1.85 6.04 14.08
CA LEU A 99 -1.01 5.57 15.19
C LEU A 99 -1.73 5.67 16.54
N GLN A 100 -2.46 6.76 16.77
CA GLN A 100 -3.30 6.94 17.96
C GLN A 100 -4.42 5.90 18.00
N GLU A 101 -5.08 5.65 16.87
CA GLU A 101 -6.14 4.62 16.80
C GLU A 101 -5.63 3.20 17.04
N ILE A 102 -4.40 2.87 16.63
CA ILE A 102 -3.77 1.59 16.97
C ILE A 102 -3.65 1.48 18.48
N GLU A 103 -3.12 2.50 19.14
CA GLU A 103 -2.91 2.52 20.60
C GLU A 103 -4.22 2.40 21.37
N GLU A 104 -5.22 3.22 21.02
CA GLU A 104 -6.56 3.21 21.63
C GLU A 104 -7.28 1.86 21.48
N LYS A 105 -7.17 1.23 20.31
CA LYS A 105 -7.88 -0.02 20.00
C LYS A 105 -7.18 -1.26 20.53
N SER A 106 -5.85 -1.23 20.62
CA SER A 106 -5.03 -2.39 21.01
C SER A 106 -5.34 -2.93 22.40
N GLY A 107 -5.76 -2.06 23.33
CA GLY A 107 -6.16 -2.47 24.67
C GLY A 107 -7.32 -3.47 24.69
N SER A 108 -8.27 -3.35 23.75
CA SER A 108 -9.42 -4.26 23.65
C SER A 108 -9.07 -5.66 23.13
N LEU A 109 -7.86 -5.85 22.56
CA LEU A 109 -7.32 -7.14 22.14
C LEU A 109 -6.28 -7.69 23.13
N GLY A 110 -6.00 -6.98 24.23
CA GLY A 110 -4.98 -7.39 25.20
C GLY A 110 -3.56 -7.43 24.62
N LEU A 111 -3.26 -6.61 23.62
CA LEU A 111 -1.92 -6.54 23.02
C LEU A 111 -0.91 -5.95 23.99
N SER A 112 0.31 -6.53 24.01
CA SER A 112 1.43 -5.98 24.79
C SER A 112 2.01 -4.74 24.13
N GLU A 113 2.67 -3.88 24.92
CA GLU A 113 3.36 -2.66 24.46
C GLU A 113 4.25 -2.91 23.23
N ASN A 114 5.05 -3.99 23.26
CA ASN A 114 5.94 -4.36 22.16
C ASN A 114 5.18 -4.66 20.85
N LYS A 115 4.01 -5.30 20.94
CA LYS A 115 3.16 -5.56 19.76
C LYS A 115 2.57 -4.26 19.24
N ILE A 116 2.12 -3.36 20.13
CA ILE A 116 1.58 -2.05 19.77
C ILE A 116 2.63 -1.22 19.01
N GLU A 117 3.85 -1.17 19.52
CA GLU A 117 4.96 -0.46 18.86
C GLU A 117 5.34 -1.10 17.52
N THR A 118 5.29 -2.44 17.42
CA THR A 118 5.49 -3.14 16.14
C THR A 118 4.41 -2.77 15.11
N LEU A 119 3.14 -2.65 15.53
CA LEU A 119 2.04 -2.24 14.64
C LEU A 119 2.19 -0.78 14.19
N LYS A 120 2.57 0.13 15.12
CA LYS A 120 2.86 1.54 14.81
C LYS A 120 4.02 1.65 13.84
N TYR A 121 5.08 0.87 14.05
CA TYR A 121 6.22 0.78 13.15
C TYR A 121 5.80 0.31 11.75
N ALA A 122 5.07 -0.80 11.65
CA ALA A 122 4.58 -1.34 10.38
C ALA A 122 3.70 -0.35 9.62
N SER A 123 2.75 0.31 10.31
CA SER A 123 1.89 1.34 9.71
C SER A 123 2.72 2.51 9.16
N LYS A 124 3.70 3.01 9.93
CA LYS A 124 4.59 4.10 9.50
C LYS A 124 5.46 3.69 8.32
N MET A 125 6.07 2.50 8.38
CA MET A 125 7.03 2.04 7.38
C MET A 125 6.39 1.72 6.03
N THR A 126 5.24 1.03 6.02
CA THR A 126 4.48 0.78 4.79
C THR A 126 4.05 2.09 4.12
N ALA A 127 3.53 3.06 4.88
CA ALA A 127 3.20 4.38 4.36
C ALA A 127 4.43 5.12 3.83
N LYS A 128 5.58 4.96 4.50
CA LYS A 128 6.82 5.63 4.10
C LYS A 128 7.41 5.05 2.82
N VAL A 129 7.43 3.73 2.69
CA VAL A 129 7.90 3.03 1.49
C VAL A 129 7.05 3.41 0.29
N ASP A 130 5.74 3.26 0.39
CA ASP A 130 4.82 3.48 -0.73
C ASP A 130 4.74 4.95 -1.16
N SER A 131 5.05 5.91 -0.25
CA SER A 131 5.04 7.35 -0.57
C SER A 131 6.38 7.95 -1.00
N SER A 132 7.50 7.38 -0.52
CA SER A 132 8.82 8.01 -0.65
C SER A 132 9.84 7.15 -1.40
N CYS A 133 9.78 5.82 -1.24
CA CYS A 133 10.70 4.88 -1.89
C CYS A 133 10.20 4.44 -3.27
N ILE A 134 8.88 4.40 -3.45
CA ILE A 134 8.21 4.25 -4.75
C ILE A 134 7.72 5.64 -5.16
N GLN A 135 8.33 6.24 -6.16
CA GLN A 135 7.89 7.54 -6.69
C GLN A 135 7.25 7.31 -8.06
N ASP A 136 5.94 7.12 -8.05
CA ASP A 136 5.13 6.75 -9.20
C ASP A 136 4.06 7.80 -9.55
N PHE A 137 4.18 9.00 -8.98
CA PHE A 137 3.24 10.12 -9.14
C PHE A 137 1.87 9.93 -8.47
N TYR A 138 1.67 8.90 -7.64
CA TYR A 138 0.45 8.72 -6.86
C TYR A 138 0.64 9.20 -5.42
N SER A 139 -0.16 10.19 -5.00
CA SER A 139 -0.14 10.69 -3.62
C SER A 139 -1.06 9.86 -2.73
N ILE A 140 -0.53 9.24 -1.68
CA ILE A 140 -1.31 8.45 -0.71
C ILE A 140 -2.34 9.35 -0.01
N TYR A 141 -3.60 8.95 -0.05
CA TYR A 141 -4.71 9.66 0.60
C TYR A 141 -5.58 8.76 1.48
N HIS A 142 -5.38 7.45 1.39
CA HIS A 142 -6.05 6.44 2.19
C HIS A 142 -5.01 5.45 2.71
N HIS A 143 -5.05 5.19 4.01
CA HIS A 143 -4.19 4.24 4.69
C HIS A 143 -5.01 3.58 5.79
N THR A 144 -5.17 2.27 5.73
CA THR A 144 -5.82 1.48 6.77
C THR A 144 -4.93 0.29 7.11
N ILE A 145 -4.69 0.09 8.40
CA ILE A 145 -4.07 -1.12 8.95
C ILE A 145 -5.14 -1.95 9.64
N PHE A 146 -5.16 -3.25 9.37
CA PHE A 146 -5.93 -4.23 10.12
C PHE A 146 -4.96 -5.11 10.89
N PHE A 147 -5.28 -5.42 12.14
CA PHE A 147 -4.42 -6.20 13.02
C PHE A 147 -5.23 -7.09 13.95
N ASP A 148 -4.64 -8.19 14.38
CA ASP A 148 -5.26 -9.15 15.29
C ASP A 148 -4.63 -9.17 16.68
N GLU A 149 -5.22 -9.95 17.59
CA GLU A 149 -4.74 -10.21 18.97
C GLU A 149 -3.32 -10.82 19.05
N ASN A 150 -2.84 -11.41 17.96
CA ASN A 150 -1.49 -11.96 17.88
C ASN A 150 -0.45 -10.91 17.42
N GLY A 151 -0.90 -9.71 17.01
CA GLY A 151 -0.04 -8.67 16.46
C GLY A 151 0.30 -8.89 14.99
N ARG A 152 -0.39 -9.81 14.30
CA ARG A 152 -0.33 -9.94 12.84
C ARG A 152 -1.11 -8.79 12.24
N TRP A 153 -0.73 -8.39 11.03
CA TRP A 153 -1.28 -7.20 10.40
C TRP A 153 -1.31 -7.29 8.88
N CYS A 154 -2.20 -6.52 8.29
CA CYS A 154 -2.15 -6.16 6.88
C CYS A 154 -2.43 -4.67 6.72
N VAL A 155 -1.85 -4.06 5.68
CA VAL A 155 -2.07 -2.65 5.36
C VAL A 155 -2.66 -2.57 3.95
N VAL A 156 -3.70 -1.76 3.81
CA VAL A 156 -4.30 -1.41 2.51
C VAL A 156 -4.21 0.11 2.34
N GLN A 157 -3.48 0.55 1.31
CA GLN A 157 -3.28 1.96 1.00
C GLN A 157 -3.78 2.28 -0.41
N GLN A 158 -4.13 3.55 -0.62
CA GLN A 158 -4.45 4.04 -1.95
C GLN A 158 -3.81 5.40 -2.21
N GLY A 159 -3.10 5.47 -3.33
CA GLY A 159 -2.58 6.70 -3.92
C GLY A 159 -3.46 7.17 -5.06
N MET A 160 -3.53 8.50 -5.25
CA MET A 160 -4.22 9.12 -6.39
C MET A 160 -3.26 9.91 -7.26
N ASN A 161 -3.45 9.82 -8.57
CA ASN A 161 -2.85 10.71 -9.55
C ASN A 161 -3.97 11.57 -10.15
N LEU A 162 -3.98 12.86 -9.80
CA LEU A 162 -5.03 13.80 -10.21
C LEU A 162 -4.97 14.13 -11.70
N GLU A 163 -3.77 14.21 -12.28
CA GLU A 163 -3.57 14.53 -13.71
C GLU A 163 -4.10 13.41 -14.60
N LYS A 164 -3.77 12.16 -14.27
CA LYS A 164 -4.22 10.97 -15.00
C LYS A 164 -5.61 10.48 -14.57
N ARG A 165 -6.19 11.11 -13.54
CA ARG A 165 -7.44 10.73 -12.89
C ARG A 165 -7.50 9.24 -12.55
N TYR A 166 -6.43 8.72 -11.96
CA TYR A 166 -6.27 7.31 -11.66
C TYR A 166 -5.89 7.04 -10.22
N ALA A 167 -6.23 5.87 -9.69
CA ALA A 167 -5.81 5.41 -8.38
C ALA A 167 -4.93 4.15 -8.45
N ARG A 168 -4.00 4.05 -7.50
CA ARG A 168 -3.11 2.90 -7.33
C ARG A 168 -3.28 2.37 -5.92
N ARG A 169 -3.41 1.05 -5.78
CA ARG A 169 -3.59 0.37 -4.49
C ARG A 169 -2.31 -0.35 -4.10
N TYR A 170 -1.92 -0.23 -2.84
CA TYR A 170 -0.75 -0.88 -2.26
C TYR A 170 -1.22 -1.73 -1.09
N GLN A 171 -0.85 -3.00 -1.09
CA GLN A 171 -1.24 -3.94 -0.05
C GLN A 171 -0.01 -4.63 0.53
N TRP A 172 -0.03 -4.81 1.84
CA TRP A 172 1.03 -5.44 2.61
C TRP A 172 0.42 -6.45 3.56
N TYR A 173 1.14 -7.54 3.77
CA TYR A 173 0.92 -8.48 4.88
C TYR A 173 2.16 -8.46 5.78
N SER A 174 2.01 -8.89 7.04
CA SER A 174 3.09 -8.98 8.01
C SER A 174 4.43 -9.40 7.41
N THR A 175 5.41 -8.50 7.49
CA THR A 175 6.76 -8.68 6.97
C THR A 175 7.78 -8.04 7.91
N SER A 176 9.00 -8.58 7.92
CA SER A 176 10.18 -7.99 8.56
C SER A 176 11.08 -7.25 7.57
N ASN A 177 10.76 -7.31 6.27
CA ASN A 177 11.52 -6.68 5.20
C ASN A 177 10.63 -5.65 4.49
N PHE A 178 10.99 -4.37 4.62
CA PHE A 178 10.23 -3.26 4.04
C PHE A 178 10.90 -2.64 2.81
N VAL A 179 12.21 -2.80 2.66
CA VAL A 179 13.02 -1.96 1.75
C VAL A 179 13.80 -2.72 0.69
N ASN A 180 13.90 -4.05 0.75
CA ASN A 180 14.66 -4.84 -0.23
C ASN A 180 13.83 -5.96 -0.85
N ASP A 181 13.18 -5.67 -1.97
CA ASP A 181 12.22 -6.55 -2.65
C ASP A 181 11.16 -7.13 -1.68
N PRO A 182 10.44 -6.25 -0.96
CA PRO A 182 9.43 -6.69 -0.01
C PRO A 182 8.25 -7.39 -0.73
N GLU A 183 7.45 -8.15 0.02
CA GLU A 183 6.22 -8.77 -0.48
C GLU A 183 5.07 -7.77 -0.67
N ASN A 184 5.37 -6.51 -1.00
CA ASN A 184 4.34 -5.52 -1.26
C ASN A 184 3.62 -5.83 -2.58
N LYS A 185 2.30 -5.75 -2.53
CA LYS A 185 1.41 -6.06 -3.66
C LYS A 185 0.84 -4.75 -4.19
N VAL A 186 1.39 -4.27 -5.31
CA VAL A 186 0.96 -3.02 -5.94
C VAL A 186 0.05 -3.32 -7.13
N SER A 187 -1.13 -2.70 -7.12
CA SER A 187 -2.18 -2.87 -8.12
C SER A 187 -2.55 -1.55 -8.77
N GLY A 188 -2.68 -1.54 -10.09
CA GLY A 188 -3.13 -0.36 -10.83
C GLY A 188 -2.60 -0.33 -12.26
N LYS A 189 -2.57 0.87 -12.84
CA LYS A 189 -2.00 1.09 -14.17
C LYS A 189 -0.49 1.22 -14.07
N LYS A 190 0.21 0.49 -14.93
CA LYS A 190 1.66 0.60 -15.07
C LYS A 190 2.03 1.96 -15.65
N GLU A 191 2.99 2.60 -15.01
CA GLU A 191 3.60 3.85 -15.40
C GLU A 191 4.97 3.61 -16.00
N LYS A 192 5.40 4.57 -16.81
CA LYS A 192 6.79 4.66 -17.25
C LYS A 192 7.58 5.45 -16.22
N ASP A 193 8.87 5.16 -16.11
CA ASP A 193 9.83 5.99 -15.37
C ASP A 193 9.49 6.15 -13.89
N VAL A 194 9.21 5.04 -13.20
CA VAL A 194 8.93 5.03 -11.75
C VAL A 194 10.23 4.83 -10.99
N LEU A 195 10.62 5.78 -10.15
CA LEU A 195 11.76 5.57 -9.26
C LEU A 195 11.37 4.54 -8.19
N ASN A 196 12.03 3.38 -8.21
CA ASN A 196 11.72 2.27 -7.32
C ASN A 196 12.97 1.92 -6.49
N LEU A 197 13.07 2.53 -5.31
CA LEU A 197 14.19 2.29 -4.39
C LEU A 197 14.07 0.97 -3.62
N ILE A 198 12.93 0.28 -3.68
CA ILE A 198 12.77 -1.02 -3.01
C ILE A 198 13.07 -2.20 -3.91
N ASP A 199 13.22 -2.01 -5.22
CA ASP A 199 13.64 -3.07 -6.14
C ASP A 199 15.03 -3.59 -5.77
N LYS A 200 15.27 -4.89 -5.97
CA LYS A 200 16.58 -5.52 -5.72
C LYS A 200 17.72 -4.82 -6.48
N LYS A 201 17.47 -4.30 -7.69
CA LYS A 201 18.48 -3.57 -8.47
C LYS A 201 18.93 -2.27 -7.83
N SER A 202 18.12 -1.69 -6.94
CA SER A 202 18.43 -0.44 -6.23
C SER A 202 19.26 -0.66 -4.95
N GLU A 203 19.78 -1.87 -4.70
CA GLU A 203 20.51 -2.18 -3.46
C GLU A 203 21.72 -1.28 -3.24
N ASN A 204 22.57 -1.11 -4.25
CA ASN A 204 23.74 -0.25 -4.12
C ASN A 204 23.36 1.21 -3.90
N VAL A 205 22.33 1.71 -4.60
CA VAL A 205 21.80 3.06 -4.38
C VAL A 205 21.36 3.27 -2.93
N ARG A 206 20.73 2.27 -2.31
CA ARG A 206 20.35 2.35 -0.89
C ARG A 206 21.57 2.43 0.03
N LYS A 207 22.64 1.70 -0.27
CA LYS A 207 23.92 1.75 0.47
C LYS A 207 24.59 3.12 0.29
N THR A 208 24.72 3.60 -0.94
CA THR A 208 25.29 4.92 -1.22
C THR A 208 24.47 6.05 -0.59
N ASN A 209 23.15 5.98 -0.62
CA ASN A 209 22.29 6.94 0.07
C ASN A 209 22.57 6.98 1.59
N LEU A 210 22.84 5.82 2.20
CA LEU A 210 23.23 5.72 3.61
C LEU A 210 24.59 6.35 3.86
N ASP A 211 25.58 6.01 3.03
CA ASP A 211 26.95 6.54 3.14
C ASP A 211 26.97 8.07 2.96
N LEU A 212 26.22 8.59 1.98
CA LEU A 212 26.08 10.03 1.75
C LEU A 212 25.55 10.76 2.98
N VAL A 213 24.58 10.17 3.68
CA VAL A 213 24.01 10.77 4.91
C VAL A 213 25.01 10.72 6.06
N LYS A 214 25.90 9.72 6.11
CA LYS A 214 26.98 9.62 7.10
C LYS A 214 28.19 10.50 6.77
N THR A 215 28.26 11.05 5.56
CA THR A 215 29.29 12.02 5.17
C THR A 215 28.87 13.45 5.51
N ASP A 216 29.76 14.42 5.26
CA ASP A 216 29.46 15.84 5.44
C ASP A 216 28.32 16.28 4.50
N ILE A 217 27.19 16.69 5.09
CA ILE A 217 25.98 17.16 4.40
C ILE A 217 26.29 18.34 3.46
N ASN A 218 27.31 19.16 3.77
CA ASN A 218 27.71 20.25 2.89
C ASN A 218 28.24 19.71 1.55
N LYS A 219 28.93 18.56 1.54
CA LYS A 219 29.34 17.89 0.30
C LYS A 219 28.14 17.47 -0.52
N VAL A 220 27.15 16.82 0.10
CA VAL A 220 25.89 16.43 -0.58
C VAL A 220 25.19 17.64 -1.18
N LYS A 221 25.16 18.76 -0.45
CA LYS A 221 24.60 20.03 -0.94
C LYS A 221 25.37 20.56 -2.14
N THR A 222 26.70 20.62 -2.06
CA THR A 222 27.55 21.07 -3.16
C THR A 222 27.40 20.19 -4.39
N GLU A 223 27.33 18.86 -4.25
CA GLU A 223 27.10 17.97 -5.40
C GLU A 223 25.72 18.20 -6.02
N LEU A 224 24.66 18.37 -5.22
CA LEU A 224 23.33 18.71 -5.74
C LEU A 224 23.27 20.08 -6.44
N GLU A 225 24.02 21.06 -5.94
CA GLU A 225 24.16 22.38 -6.58
C GLU A 225 24.93 22.27 -7.91
N ARG A 226 25.99 21.46 -7.98
CA ARG A 226 26.72 21.17 -9.24
C ARG A 226 25.83 20.51 -10.29
N LEU A 227 24.95 19.61 -9.85
CA LEU A 227 23.96 18.99 -10.72
C LEU A 227 22.91 20.00 -11.22
N SER A 228 22.70 21.11 -10.49
CA SER A 228 21.79 22.20 -10.87
C SER A 228 22.41 23.09 -11.95
N VAL A 229 22.84 22.49 -13.06
CA VAL A 229 23.44 23.23 -14.18
C VAL A 229 22.36 24.09 -14.85
N PRO A 230 22.60 25.40 -15.06
CA PRO A 230 21.64 26.25 -15.75
C PRO A 230 21.37 25.74 -17.18
N LYS A 231 20.14 25.90 -17.69
CA LYS A 231 19.71 25.42 -19.03
C LYS A 231 20.64 25.81 -20.20
N TYR A 232 21.44 26.86 -20.03
CA TYR A 232 22.33 27.43 -21.04
C TYR A 232 23.78 26.91 -20.97
N GLN A 233 24.18 26.19 -19.93
CA GLN A 233 25.53 25.65 -19.79
C GLN A 233 25.57 24.19 -20.28
N LYS A 234 26.49 23.90 -21.21
CA LYS A 234 26.72 22.55 -21.76
C LYS A 234 27.82 21.86 -20.94
N THR A 235 27.55 20.66 -20.43
CA THR A 235 28.55 19.80 -19.78
C THR A 235 29.20 18.85 -20.80
N LEU A 236 30.39 18.32 -20.47
CA LEU A 236 31.15 17.39 -21.33
C LEU A 236 30.36 16.11 -21.63
N ASP A 237 29.48 15.72 -20.72
CA ASP A 237 28.58 14.57 -20.83
C ASP A 237 27.47 14.73 -21.90
N LYS A 238 27.35 15.93 -22.49
CA LYS A 238 26.61 16.14 -23.75
C LYS A 238 27.31 15.53 -24.97
N TRP A 239 28.63 15.30 -24.87
CA TRP A 239 29.47 14.73 -25.92
C TRP A 239 29.52 13.19 -25.87
N THR A 240 29.30 12.59 -24.69
CA THR A 240 29.16 11.13 -24.50
C THR A 240 27.74 10.62 -24.74
N GLY A 241 26.76 11.51 -24.88
CA GLY A 241 25.46 11.28 -25.55
C GLY A 241 24.40 10.46 -24.81
N GLU A 242 24.74 9.33 -24.20
CA GLU A 242 23.72 8.33 -23.87
C GLU A 242 22.94 8.59 -22.58
N LYS A 243 23.61 9.00 -21.50
CA LYS A 243 22.97 9.16 -20.18
C LYS A 243 22.14 10.44 -20.07
N ILE A 244 22.68 11.62 -20.43
CA ILE A 244 21.98 12.90 -20.25
C ILE A 244 20.71 13.04 -21.09
N MET A 245 20.68 12.49 -22.31
CA MET A 245 19.46 12.54 -23.14
C MET A 245 18.31 11.76 -22.49
N ARG A 246 18.57 10.56 -21.95
CA ARG A 246 17.60 9.75 -21.20
C ARG A 246 17.07 10.50 -19.96
N TYR A 247 17.97 11.17 -19.24
CA TYR A 247 17.66 11.87 -18.00
C TYR A 247 16.92 13.20 -18.17
N SER A 248 17.24 13.96 -19.23
CA SER A 248 16.56 15.23 -19.52
C SER A 248 15.07 15.07 -19.86
N SER A 249 14.66 13.88 -20.32
CA SER A 249 13.27 13.54 -20.62
C SER A 249 12.45 13.03 -19.42
N MET A 250 13.08 12.66 -18.29
CA MET A 250 12.40 12.03 -17.15
C MET A 250 12.04 13.06 -16.06
N PRO A 251 10.76 13.26 -15.72
CA PRO A 251 10.34 14.24 -14.71
C PRO A 251 10.96 14.02 -13.32
N LEU A 252 11.20 12.76 -12.95
CA LEU A 252 11.81 12.37 -11.67
C LEU A 252 13.33 12.56 -11.63
N TYR A 253 13.97 12.88 -12.75
CA TYR A 253 15.38 13.23 -12.79
C TYR A 253 15.63 14.73 -12.63
N ARG A 254 14.56 15.53 -12.54
CA ARG A 254 14.69 16.94 -12.17
C ARG A 254 15.07 17.05 -10.70
N LEU A 255 16.08 17.87 -10.44
CA LEU A 255 16.53 18.13 -9.07
C LEU A 255 15.37 18.58 -8.19
N PRO A 256 15.20 17.96 -7.02
CA PRO A 256 14.14 18.32 -6.10
C PRO A 256 14.34 19.76 -5.62
N LYS A 257 13.36 20.63 -5.87
CA LYS A 257 13.39 22.04 -5.44
C LYS A 257 13.49 22.24 -3.92
N LYS A 258 13.17 21.21 -3.12
CA LYS A 258 13.10 21.28 -1.66
C LYS A 258 13.62 19.99 -1.03
N VAL A 259 14.94 19.87 -0.89
CA VAL A 259 15.57 18.86 -0.03
C VAL A 259 15.47 19.33 1.42
N ASN A 260 15.09 18.43 2.34
CA ASN A 260 15.00 18.76 3.75
C ASN A 260 16.37 18.60 4.44
N TRP A 261 17.18 19.65 4.43
CA TRP A 261 18.52 19.67 5.03
C TRP A 261 18.51 19.43 6.53
N ASN A 262 17.49 19.92 7.25
CA ASN A 262 17.34 19.69 8.68
C ASN A 262 17.11 18.20 8.99
N ALA A 263 16.32 17.51 8.15
CA ALA A 263 16.12 16.07 8.30
C ALA A 263 17.39 15.28 7.99
N LEU A 264 18.19 15.70 6.98
CA LEU A 264 19.49 15.09 6.72
C LEU A 264 20.46 15.29 7.89
N LYS A 265 20.45 16.47 8.52
CA LYS A 265 21.24 16.73 9.74
C LYS A 265 20.84 15.82 10.90
N LYS A 266 19.52 15.70 11.15
CA LYS A 266 19.01 14.75 12.14
C LYS A 266 19.38 13.31 11.81
N ALA A 267 19.36 12.92 10.54
CA ALA A 267 19.76 11.59 10.12
C ALA A 267 21.26 11.34 10.31
N TYR A 268 22.12 12.34 10.02
CA TYR A 268 23.55 12.28 10.32
C TYR A 268 23.81 12.11 11.82
N GLU A 269 23.14 12.90 12.67
CA GLU A 269 23.25 12.82 14.13
C GLU A 269 22.72 11.49 14.70
N TYR A 270 21.69 10.92 14.07
CA TYR A 270 21.11 9.63 14.45
C TYR A 270 21.98 8.43 14.06
N ASP A 271 22.88 8.59 13.08
CA ASP A 271 23.76 7.54 12.53
C ASP A 271 23.04 6.22 12.17
N PRO A 272 22.10 6.24 11.21
CA PRO A 272 21.32 5.06 10.83
C PRO A 272 22.22 3.90 10.40
N LYS A 273 21.91 2.68 10.84
CA LYS A 273 22.70 1.48 10.53
C LYS A 273 22.38 0.90 9.16
N ASN A 274 21.19 1.20 8.64
CA ASN A 274 20.70 0.67 7.37
C ASN A 274 19.72 1.67 6.72
N PHE A 275 19.33 1.36 5.48
CA PHE A 275 18.42 2.21 4.72
C PHE A 275 17.00 2.30 5.34
N GLU A 276 16.56 1.25 6.02
CA GLU A 276 15.25 1.22 6.69
C GLU A 276 15.20 2.25 7.84
N GLU A 277 16.25 2.25 8.67
CA GLU A 277 16.46 3.25 9.72
C GLU A 277 16.57 4.67 9.14
N LEU A 278 17.30 4.86 8.04
CA LEU A 278 17.40 6.15 7.36
C LEU A 278 16.03 6.70 6.95
N ILE A 279 15.20 5.89 6.30
CA ILE A 279 13.86 6.35 5.88
C ILE A 279 12.89 6.50 7.06
N SER A 280 13.17 5.87 8.21
CA SER A 280 12.36 6.02 9.42
C SER A 280 12.50 7.41 10.06
N VAL A 281 13.61 8.11 9.78
CA VAL A 281 13.89 9.47 10.28
C VAL A 281 12.84 10.45 9.77
N GLU A 282 12.30 11.24 10.70
CA GLU A 282 11.27 12.23 10.39
C GLU A 282 11.81 13.31 9.44
N GLY A 283 11.04 13.63 8.40
CA GLY A 283 11.38 14.65 7.41
C GLY A 283 12.22 14.15 6.23
N ILE A 284 12.74 12.91 6.25
CA ILE A 284 13.35 12.26 5.07
C ILE A 284 12.23 11.83 4.12
N GLY A 285 11.73 12.71 3.26
CA GLY A 285 10.67 12.40 2.30
C GLY A 285 11.18 11.99 0.91
N GLY A 286 10.25 11.70 -0.02
CA GLY A 286 10.59 11.35 -1.39
C GLY A 286 11.47 12.38 -2.12
N ALA A 287 11.30 13.69 -1.84
CA ALA A 287 12.16 14.72 -2.41
C ALA A 287 13.63 14.59 -1.94
N THR A 288 13.85 14.33 -0.65
CA THR A 288 15.19 14.11 -0.08
C THR A 288 15.81 12.84 -0.64
N LEU A 289 15.06 11.73 -0.65
CA LEU A 289 15.54 10.44 -1.19
C LEU A 289 15.88 10.52 -2.68
N ARG A 290 15.06 11.23 -3.46
CA ARG A 290 15.36 11.50 -4.88
C ARG A 290 16.63 12.31 -5.03
N GLY A 291 16.87 13.32 -4.18
CA GLY A 291 18.11 14.08 -4.19
C GLY A 291 19.34 13.20 -3.93
N LEU A 292 19.30 12.40 -2.86
CA LEU A 292 20.38 11.44 -2.56
C LEU A 292 20.60 10.46 -3.71
N THR A 293 19.51 9.93 -4.27
CA THR A 293 19.56 8.99 -5.40
C THR A 293 20.19 9.61 -6.64
N LEU A 294 19.91 10.89 -6.93
CA LEU A 294 20.52 11.59 -8.05
C LEU A 294 22.04 11.75 -7.87
N VAL A 295 22.48 12.04 -6.64
CA VAL A 295 23.92 12.09 -6.32
C VAL A 295 24.53 10.70 -6.48
N SER A 296 23.88 9.66 -5.97
CA SER A 296 24.33 8.26 -6.10
C SER A 296 24.48 7.82 -7.57
N ASP A 297 23.53 8.14 -8.44
CA ASP A 297 23.61 7.78 -9.87
C ASP A 297 24.64 8.62 -10.63
N LEU A 298 24.61 9.96 -10.48
CA LEU A 298 25.43 10.84 -11.32
C LEU A 298 26.88 10.97 -10.89
N ILE A 299 27.14 10.91 -9.58
CA ILE A 299 28.48 11.09 -9.02
C ILE A 299 29.14 9.74 -8.76
N TYR A 300 28.38 8.77 -8.24
CA TYR A 300 28.91 7.46 -7.83
C TYR A 300 28.59 6.34 -8.83
N GLY A 301 27.78 6.60 -9.86
CA GLY A 301 27.49 5.63 -10.93
C GLY A 301 26.48 4.55 -10.55
N GLU A 302 25.85 4.65 -9.38
CA GLU A 302 24.89 3.65 -8.89
C GLU A 302 23.49 3.95 -9.43
N GLU A 303 23.07 3.24 -10.49
CA GLU A 303 21.79 3.48 -11.15
C GLU A 303 20.61 2.87 -10.36
N PRO A 304 19.56 3.64 -10.03
CA PRO A 304 18.38 3.10 -9.38
C PRO A 304 17.50 2.32 -10.36
N SER A 305 16.64 1.45 -9.84
CA SER A 305 15.58 0.83 -10.63
C SER A 305 14.53 1.86 -11.03
N TRP A 306 14.24 1.91 -12.33
CA TRP A 306 13.13 2.66 -12.92
C TRP A 306 11.89 1.81 -13.21
N LYS A 307 11.89 0.58 -12.67
CA LYS A 307 10.84 -0.41 -12.90
C LYS A 307 9.65 -0.14 -11.97
N ASP A 308 8.48 0.03 -12.58
CA ASP A 308 7.23 0.12 -11.84
C ASP A 308 6.95 -1.18 -11.05
N PRO A 309 6.68 -1.09 -9.72
CA PRO A 309 6.37 -2.25 -8.89
C PRO A 309 4.97 -2.86 -9.10
N VAL A 310 4.12 -2.29 -9.97
CA VAL A 310 2.82 -2.88 -10.30
C VAL A 310 2.98 -4.33 -10.80
N LYS A 311 2.43 -5.27 -10.02
CA LYS A 311 2.37 -6.71 -10.32
C LYS A 311 0.95 -7.17 -10.67
N TYR A 312 -0.06 -6.41 -10.22
CA TYR A 312 -1.46 -6.79 -10.34
C TYR A 312 -2.21 -5.79 -11.20
N SER A 313 -3.01 -6.31 -12.13
CA SER A 313 -3.94 -5.51 -12.92
C SER A 313 -5.31 -6.15 -12.88
N PHE A 314 -6.34 -5.33 -12.69
CA PHE A 314 -7.73 -5.78 -12.75
C PHE A 314 -8.27 -5.70 -14.19
N ALA A 315 -7.56 -4.99 -15.09
CA ALA A 315 -7.78 -4.91 -16.54
C ALA A 315 -7.91 -6.29 -17.15
N TYR A 316 -9.13 -6.78 -17.43
CA TYR A 316 -9.34 -7.84 -18.44
C TYR A 316 -8.55 -7.39 -19.66
N GLY A 317 -7.44 -8.09 -19.90
CA GLY A 317 -6.44 -7.67 -20.86
C GLY A 317 -7.16 -7.32 -22.16
N GLY A 318 -6.73 -6.24 -22.80
CA GLY A 318 -7.00 -6.11 -24.22
C GLY A 318 -6.63 -7.42 -24.93
N LYS A 319 -7.16 -7.63 -26.13
CA LYS A 319 -6.86 -8.77 -27.00
C LYS A 319 -5.37 -9.21 -26.98
N ASP A 320 -4.47 -8.28 -26.69
CA ASP A 320 -3.02 -8.45 -26.73
C ASP A 320 -2.31 -8.42 -25.34
N GLY A 321 -3.04 -8.53 -24.22
CA GLY A 321 -2.42 -8.72 -22.89
C GLY A 321 -1.66 -7.51 -22.30
N VAL A 322 -1.97 -6.29 -22.76
CA VAL A 322 -1.28 -5.07 -22.32
C VAL A 322 -2.08 -4.35 -21.23
N PRO A 323 -1.46 -3.93 -20.10
CA PRO A 323 -0.02 -4.03 -19.79
C PRO A 323 0.43 -5.37 -19.20
N TYR A 324 -0.49 -6.18 -18.66
CA TYR A 324 -0.28 -7.57 -18.22
C TYR A 324 -1.59 -8.36 -18.37
N PRO A 325 -1.53 -9.68 -18.64
CA PRO A 325 -2.71 -10.53 -18.55
C PRO A 325 -3.20 -10.58 -17.09
N VAL A 326 -4.52 -10.55 -16.89
CA VAL A 326 -5.12 -10.84 -15.57
C VAL A 326 -4.78 -12.28 -15.22
N ASP A 327 -4.34 -12.50 -13.98
CA ASP A 327 -4.28 -13.84 -13.42
C ASP A 327 -5.70 -14.34 -13.14
N ARG A 328 -6.30 -14.93 -14.19
CA ARG A 328 -7.68 -15.43 -14.15
C ARG A 328 -7.83 -16.54 -13.13
N GLU A 329 -6.83 -17.39 -12.96
CA GLU A 329 -6.89 -18.50 -12.00
C GLU A 329 -6.95 -17.99 -10.56
N ALA A 330 -6.13 -17.01 -10.20
CA ALA A 330 -6.19 -16.38 -8.88
C ALA A 330 -7.52 -15.66 -8.62
N MET A 331 -8.09 -15.04 -9.66
CA MET A 331 -9.40 -14.39 -9.59
C MET A 331 -10.51 -15.42 -9.40
N ASP A 332 -10.53 -16.50 -10.20
CA ASP A 332 -11.53 -17.56 -10.13
C ASP A 332 -11.47 -18.26 -8.76
N LYS A 333 -10.28 -18.56 -8.24
CA LYS A 333 -10.10 -19.09 -6.86
C LYS A 333 -10.68 -18.16 -5.80
N SER A 334 -10.51 -16.84 -5.96
CA SER A 334 -11.06 -15.85 -5.03
C SER A 334 -12.58 -15.80 -5.08
N ILE A 335 -13.15 -15.88 -6.29
CA ILE A 335 -14.59 -15.91 -6.51
C ILE A 335 -15.20 -17.19 -5.93
N SER A 336 -14.64 -18.35 -6.25
CA SER A 336 -15.09 -19.65 -5.72
C SER A 336 -15.06 -19.66 -4.20
N PHE A 337 -13.96 -19.21 -3.59
CA PHE A 337 -13.86 -19.15 -2.14
C PHE A 337 -14.96 -18.28 -1.51
N LEU A 338 -15.20 -17.08 -2.05
CA LEU A 338 -16.24 -16.19 -1.52
C LEU A 338 -17.64 -16.75 -1.77
N HIS A 339 -17.85 -17.41 -2.90
CA HIS A 339 -19.11 -18.09 -3.22
C HIS A 339 -19.40 -19.19 -2.19
N ASP A 340 -18.43 -20.06 -1.90
CA ASP A 340 -18.56 -21.11 -0.90
C ASP A 340 -18.90 -20.54 0.48
N ILE A 341 -18.28 -19.41 0.87
CA ILE A 341 -18.62 -18.73 2.13
C ILE A 341 -20.06 -18.22 2.10
N VAL A 342 -20.50 -17.57 1.02
CA VAL A 342 -21.85 -17.02 0.89
C VAL A 342 -22.92 -18.11 0.90
N GLU A 343 -22.70 -19.24 0.20
CA GLU A 343 -23.59 -20.39 0.26
C GLU A 343 -23.69 -20.96 1.69
N ASN A 344 -22.56 -20.98 2.41
CA ASN A 344 -22.54 -21.42 3.79
C ASN A 344 -23.27 -20.45 4.74
N ILE A 345 -23.36 -19.15 4.44
CA ILE A 345 -24.20 -18.20 5.20
C ILE A 345 -25.66 -18.66 5.15
N GLU A 346 -26.18 -18.94 3.94
CA GLU A 346 -27.57 -19.41 3.79
C GLU A 346 -27.81 -20.71 4.54
N ASN A 347 -26.88 -21.66 4.47
CA ASN A 347 -27.00 -22.94 5.16
C ASN A 347 -26.92 -22.79 6.69
N ARG A 348 -26.06 -21.92 7.23
CA ARG A 348 -25.99 -21.62 8.67
C ARG A 348 -27.24 -20.90 9.16
N GLU A 349 -27.77 -19.93 8.41
CA GLU A 349 -29.02 -19.25 8.71
C GLU A 349 -30.20 -20.24 8.70
N LYS A 350 -30.30 -21.10 7.67
CA LYS A 350 -31.29 -22.19 7.60
C LYS A 350 -31.16 -23.14 8.80
N LYS A 351 -29.94 -23.54 9.16
CA LYS A 351 -29.67 -24.42 10.31
C LYS A 351 -30.04 -23.76 11.64
N LYS A 352 -29.67 -22.49 11.85
CA LYS A 352 -30.08 -21.70 13.03
C LYS A 352 -31.60 -21.50 13.09
N ALA A 353 -32.26 -21.30 11.96
CA ALA A 353 -33.72 -21.21 11.89
C ALA A 353 -34.38 -22.55 12.28
N LEU A 354 -33.84 -23.68 11.79
CA LEU A 354 -34.28 -25.02 12.19
C LEU A 354 -34.01 -25.31 13.67
N GLU A 355 -32.87 -24.89 14.22
CA GLU A 355 -32.54 -25.01 15.65
C GLU A 355 -33.47 -24.14 16.51
N ARG A 356 -33.80 -22.92 16.08
CA ARG A 356 -34.82 -22.08 16.73
C ARG A 356 -36.19 -22.76 16.70
N LEU A 357 -36.55 -23.40 15.59
CA LEU A 357 -37.80 -24.16 15.44
C LEU A 357 -37.83 -25.39 16.37
N LYS A 358 -36.71 -26.11 16.47
CA LYS A 358 -36.54 -27.25 17.38
C LYS A 358 -36.59 -26.82 18.85
N ASN A 359 -36.04 -25.66 19.19
CA ASN A 359 -36.13 -25.08 20.53
C ASN A 359 -37.54 -24.53 20.84
N PHE A 360 -38.30 -24.10 19.83
CA PHE A 360 -39.71 -23.77 19.98
C PHE A 360 -40.59 -25.01 20.17
N SER A 361 -40.26 -26.14 19.54
CA SER A 361 -41.03 -27.38 19.65
C SER A 361 -40.77 -28.18 20.94
N VAL A 362 -39.77 -27.80 21.74
CA VAL A 362 -39.39 -28.50 22.99
C VAL A 362 -39.94 -27.81 24.26
N LYS A 363 -40.60 -26.65 24.17
CA LYS A 363 -41.42 -26.15 25.29
C LYS A 363 -42.81 -26.79 25.28
N LYS A 364 -42.88 -28.03 25.76
CA LYS A 364 -44.14 -28.68 26.17
C LYS A 364 -44.02 -29.28 27.57
N LYS A 365 -43.72 -28.45 28.56
CA LYS A 365 -44.39 -28.31 29.87
C LYS A 365 -43.62 -27.31 30.72
#